data_AF-A0A1J5L0E0-F1
#
_entry.id   AF-A0A1J5L0E0-F1
#
_cell.length_a   1.000
_cell.length_b   1.000
_cell.length_c   1.000
_cell.angle_alpha   90.00
_cell.angle_beta   90.00
_cell.angle_gamma   90.00
#
_symmetry.space_group_name_H-M   'P 1'
#
loop_
_entity.id
_entity.type
_entity.pdbx_description
1 polymer ?
#
loop_
_entity_poly.entity_id
_entity_poly.type
_entity_poly.pdbx_seq_one_letter_code
_entity_poly.pdbx_strand_id
1 'polypeptide(L)'
;MAVSVAELFEEFRLKPKGSFSWNHPLDANYNGVYVLALTSNPNDKEPHPFNFEICDDTFSYWLSQATDLQINGEKVTKKEQVKQYLKQFWNPNENILYIGESSSPTNPLQKRIKQFYSHKVGQKGPHTGGYWLKLLSCLNNVSVYYAQAQNPREVEFKMLMKFVELSTGKSFYEIENFANYLPFANVKLDVSKKHFLTKHTNRNKRVQKSK
;
A
#
# COMPACT_ATOMS: atom_id res chain seq x y z
N MET A 1 2.22 -20.19 -5.55
CA MET A 1 3.07 -19.82 -4.40
C MET A 1 3.12 -18.31 -4.35
N ALA A 2 3.16 -17.71 -3.16
CA ALA A 2 3.28 -16.25 -3.03
C ALA A 2 4.63 -15.77 -3.58
N VAL A 3 4.70 -14.50 -3.99
CA VAL A 3 5.99 -13.86 -4.29
C VAL A 3 6.69 -13.57 -2.97
N SER A 4 7.92 -14.06 -2.79
CA SER A 4 8.66 -13.73 -1.56
C SER A 4 9.31 -12.36 -1.67
N VAL A 5 9.46 -11.68 -0.53
CA VAL A 5 10.13 -10.38 -0.46
C VAL A 5 11.58 -10.50 -0.91
N ALA A 6 12.27 -11.56 -0.49
CA ALA A 6 13.66 -11.83 -0.82
C ALA A 6 13.86 -11.98 -2.33
N GLU A 7 13.05 -12.82 -2.99
CA GLU A 7 13.09 -13.05 -4.43
C GLU A 7 12.91 -11.74 -5.21
N LEU A 8 11.99 -10.90 -4.76
CA LEU A 8 11.74 -9.62 -5.41
C LEU A 8 12.90 -8.63 -5.28
N PHE A 9 13.59 -8.55 -4.13
CA PHE A 9 14.77 -7.68 -3.99
C PHE A 9 16.01 -8.24 -4.69
N GLU A 10 16.18 -9.57 -4.67
CA GLU A 10 17.32 -10.27 -5.29
C GLU A 10 17.35 -10.06 -6.80
N GLU A 11 16.19 -10.10 -7.48
CA GLU A 11 16.06 -9.82 -8.92
C GLU A 11 16.75 -8.48 -9.31
N PHE A 12 16.68 -7.48 -8.44
CA PHE A 12 17.25 -6.15 -8.67
C PHE A 12 18.62 -5.95 -7.99
N ARG A 13 19.23 -7.03 -7.48
CA ARG A 13 20.51 -7.04 -6.76
C ARG A 13 20.52 -6.08 -5.57
N LEU A 14 19.38 -5.92 -4.93
CA LEU A 14 19.21 -5.07 -3.76
C LEU A 14 19.38 -5.90 -2.49
N LYS A 15 20.01 -5.31 -1.48
CA LYS A 15 20.14 -5.92 -0.15
C LYS A 15 19.12 -5.26 0.79
N PRO A 16 17.94 -5.86 1.03
CA PRO A 16 16.93 -5.25 1.87
C PRO A 16 17.35 -5.29 3.35
N LYS A 17 17.04 -4.21 4.07
CA LYS A 17 16.96 -4.20 5.53
C LYS A 17 15.52 -4.51 5.94
N GLY A 18 15.35 -5.30 6.99
CA GLY A 18 14.05 -5.74 7.51
C GLY A 18 14.17 -7.11 8.18
N SER A 19 13.10 -7.68 8.71
CA SER A 19 11.75 -7.10 8.84
C SER A 19 11.67 -6.08 9.98
N PHE A 20 11.12 -4.90 9.74
CA PHE A 20 10.77 -3.96 10.80
C PHE A 20 9.27 -3.92 11.03
N SER A 21 8.82 -3.97 12.27
CA SER A 21 7.40 -3.86 12.59
C SER A 21 6.81 -2.51 12.13
N TRP A 22 5.51 -2.49 11.84
CA TRP A 22 4.78 -1.26 11.60
C TRP A 22 5.05 -0.22 12.69
N ASN A 23 5.22 1.06 12.29
CA ASN A 23 5.55 2.18 13.18
C ASN A 23 6.94 2.12 13.84
N HIS A 24 7.80 1.16 13.49
CA HIS A 24 9.19 1.13 13.97
C HIS A 24 10.00 2.32 13.39
N PRO A 25 10.81 3.02 14.20
CA PRO A 25 11.76 4.03 13.70
C PRO A 25 12.80 3.40 12.76
N LEU A 26 13.05 4.01 11.60
CA LEU A 26 13.99 3.49 10.61
C LEU A 26 15.18 4.43 10.43
N ASP A 27 16.39 3.88 10.30
CA ASP A 27 17.57 4.63 9.86
C ASP A 27 17.78 4.44 8.34
N ALA A 28 16.93 5.14 7.57
CA ALA A 28 16.87 5.06 6.11
C ALA A 28 16.86 6.47 5.49
N ASN A 29 17.91 7.24 5.76
CA ASN A 29 18.10 8.64 5.31
C ASN A 29 18.50 8.80 3.82
N TYR A 30 18.07 7.87 2.98
CA TYR A 30 18.42 7.80 1.57
C TYR A 30 17.22 7.42 0.72
N ASN A 31 17.39 7.57 -0.59
CA ASN A 31 16.41 7.19 -1.59
C ASN A 31 16.48 5.70 -1.90
N GLY A 32 15.34 5.12 -2.28
CA GLY A 32 15.25 3.70 -2.56
C GLY A 32 13.82 3.19 -2.63
N VAL A 33 13.67 1.89 -2.49
CA VAL A 33 12.40 1.17 -2.58
C VAL A 33 12.07 0.48 -1.26
N TYR A 34 10.79 0.22 -1.02
CA TYR A 34 10.29 -0.48 0.16
C TYR A 34 9.12 -1.39 -0.18
N VAL A 35 9.00 -2.45 0.61
CA VAL A 35 7.93 -3.45 0.56
C VAL A 35 7.25 -3.51 1.92
N LEU A 36 5.92 -3.52 1.93
CA LEU A 36 5.08 -3.75 3.09
C LEU A 36 4.43 -5.12 2.94
N ALA A 37 4.66 -6.03 3.89
CA ALA A 37 4.22 -7.43 3.78
C ALA A 37 3.65 -7.97 5.09
N LEU A 38 2.81 -9.01 5.01
CA LEU A 38 2.21 -9.72 6.15
C LEU A 38 3.05 -10.88 6.69
N THR A 39 4.35 -10.85 6.42
CA THR A 39 5.33 -11.81 6.92
C THR A 39 6.56 -11.05 7.43
N SER A 40 7.19 -11.57 8.48
CA SER A 40 8.50 -11.13 8.94
C SER A 40 9.65 -11.95 8.35
N ASN A 41 9.34 -13.11 7.75
CA ASN A 41 10.32 -13.91 7.03
C ASN A 41 10.34 -13.50 5.55
N PRO A 42 11.44 -12.91 5.04
CA PRO A 42 11.49 -12.43 3.66
C PRO A 42 11.44 -13.56 2.62
N ASN A 43 11.70 -14.81 3.00
CA ASN A 43 11.65 -15.97 2.11
C ASN A 43 10.29 -16.68 2.10
N ASP A 44 9.33 -16.19 2.88
CA ASP A 44 8.03 -16.82 3.03
C ASP A 44 7.25 -16.80 1.72
N LYS A 45 6.78 -17.97 1.29
CA LYS A 45 5.93 -18.17 0.10
C LYS A 45 4.57 -18.76 0.45
N GLU A 46 4.33 -19.01 1.75
CA GLU A 46 3.08 -19.56 2.24
C GLU A 46 2.01 -18.47 2.37
N PRO A 47 0.71 -18.82 2.26
CA PRO A 47 -0.39 -17.90 2.54
C PRO A 47 -0.30 -17.30 3.94
N HIS A 48 -0.61 -16.02 4.08
CA HIS A 48 -0.68 -15.38 5.39
C HIS A 48 -1.94 -15.82 6.16
N PRO A 49 -1.93 -15.83 7.51
CA PRO A 49 -3.08 -16.29 8.29
C PRO A 49 -4.22 -15.26 8.43
N PHE A 50 -4.07 -14.05 7.88
CA PHE A 50 -5.00 -12.93 8.10
C PHE A 50 -6.19 -12.96 7.15
N ASN A 51 -7.39 -12.82 7.70
CA ASN A 51 -8.59 -12.53 6.93
C ASN A 51 -8.70 -11.03 6.64
N PHE A 52 -9.24 -10.69 5.47
CA PHE A 52 -9.52 -9.29 5.16
C PHE A 52 -10.60 -8.72 6.08
N GLU A 53 -10.22 -7.76 6.92
CA GLU A 53 -11.11 -7.05 7.82
C GLU A 53 -10.69 -5.59 7.97
N ILE A 54 -11.69 -4.72 8.12
CA ILE A 54 -11.50 -3.28 8.32
C ILE A 54 -11.56 -2.97 9.82
N CYS A 55 -10.58 -2.19 10.30
CA CYS A 55 -10.54 -1.64 11.64
C CYS A 55 -11.73 -0.68 11.88
N ASP A 56 -12.54 -0.98 12.90
CA ASP A 56 -13.74 -0.22 13.24
C ASP A 56 -13.45 1.23 13.61
N ASP A 57 -12.42 1.47 14.43
CA ASP A 57 -12.03 2.82 14.83
C ASP A 57 -11.58 3.67 13.64
N THR A 58 -10.78 3.07 12.75
CA THR A 58 -10.30 3.77 11.57
C THR A 58 -11.43 4.06 10.59
N PHE A 59 -12.36 3.12 10.41
CA PHE A 59 -13.55 3.33 9.59
C PHE A 59 -14.45 4.45 10.15
N SER A 60 -14.73 4.42 11.44
CA SER A 60 -15.55 5.44 12.12
C SER A 60 -14.90 6.82 12.02
N TYR A 61 -13.59 6.90 12.23
CA TYR A 61 -12.82 8.12 12.03
C TYR A 61 -12.93 8.60 10.57
N TRP A 62 -12.80 7.71 9.59
CA TRP A 62 -12.89 8.09 8.18
C TRP A 62 -14.23 8.72 7.82
N LEU A 63 -15.35 8.13 8.25
CA LEU A 63 -16.68 8.68 8.01
C LEU A 63 -16.86 10.05 8.68
N SER A 64 -16.26 10.26 9.85
CA SER A 64 -16.29 11.57 10.52
C SER A 64 -15.53 12.66 9.74
N GLN A 65 -14.51 12.28 8.97
CA GLN A 65 -13.67 13.22 8.22
C GLN A 65 -14.15 13.43 6.78
N ALA A 66 -14.54 12.35 6.10
CA ALA A 66 -14.99 12.33 4.72
C ALA A 66 -16.48 11.99 4.69
N THR A 67 -17.31 12.92 5.17
CA THR A 67 -18.76 12.74 5.35
C THR A 67 -19.53 12.46 4.04
N ASP A 68 -18.92 12.79 2.91
CA ASP A 68 -19.47 12.55 1.57
C ASP A 68 -18.82 11.37 0.86
N LEU A 69 -18.07 10.52 1.58
CA LEU A 69 -17.42 9.34 1.03
C LEU A 69 -18.40 8.52 0.18
N GLN A 70 -17.98 8.16 -1.03
CA GLN A 70 -18.79 7.43 -1.98
C GLN A 70 -18.04 6.23 -2.55
N ILE A 71 -18.77 5.14 -2.81
CA ILE A 71 -18.34 3.98 -3.60
C ILE A 71 -19.38 3.79 -4.70
N ASN A 72 -18.96 3.71 -5.97
CA ASN A 72 -19.88 3.61 -7.12
C ASN A 72 -20.92 4.74 -7.17
N GLY A 73 -20.56 5.94 -6.67
CA GLY A 73 -21.47 7.09 -6.56
C GLY A 73 -22.43 7.04 -5.37
N GLU A 74 -22.57 5.89 -4.71
CA GLU A 74 -23.41 5.73 -3.52
C GLU A 74 -22.67 6.16 -2.26
N LYS A 75 -23.38 6.84 -1.35
CA LYS A 75 -22.82 7.28 -0.08
C LYS A 75 -22.48 6.08 0.81
N VAL A 76 -21.27 6.08 1.35
CA VAL A 76 -20.85 5.08 2.35
C VAL A 76 -21.44 5.45 3.70
N THR A 77 -22.15 4.50 4.30
CA THR A 77 -22.75 4.62 5.63
C THR A 77 -22.40 3.44 6.53
N LYS A 78 -22.00 2.30 5.95
CA LYS A 78 -21.68 1.06 6.68
C LYS A 78 -20.32 0.51 6.28
N LYS A 79 -19.64 -0.14 7.23
CA LYS A 79 -18.31 -0.74 7.05
C LYS A 79 -18.34 -1.79 5.95
N GLU A 80 -19.43 -2.53 5.85
CA GLU A 80 -19.65 -3.63 4.91
C GLU A 80 -19.53 -3.16 3.46
N GLN A 81 -19.97 -1.93 3.13
CA GLN A 81 -19.83 -1.38 1.78
C GLN A 81 -18.35 -1.25 1.38
N VAL A 82 -17.53 -0.70 2.27
CA VAL A 82 -16.09 -0.58 2.05
C VAL A 82 -15.43 -1.96 2.06
N LYS A 83 -15.84 -2.84 2.98
CA LYS A 83 -15.28 -4.19 3.11
C LYS A 83 -15.50 -4.99 1.83
N GLN A 84 -16.72 -5.04 1.33
CA GLN A 84 -17.06 -5.72 0.07
C GLN A 84 -16.26 -5.15 -1.10
N TYR A 85 -16.17 -3.82 -1.19
CA TYR A 85 -15.43 -3.17 -2.26
C TYR A 85 -13.93 -3.45 -2.21
N LEU A 86 -13.29 -3.38 -1.04
CA LEU A 86 -11.84 -3.58 -0.93
C LEU A 86 -11.44 -5.05 -0.97
N LYS A 87 -12.32 -5.96 -0.55
CA LYS A 87 -12.07 -7.41 -0.58
C LYS A 87 -11.75 -7.92 -1.99
N GLN A 88 -12.24 -7.28 -3.04
CA GLN A 88 -11.92 -7.65 -4.43
C GLN A 88 -10.43 -7.47 -4.81
N PHE A 89 -9.66 -6.72 -4.02
CA PHE A 89 -8.23 -6.51 -4.22
C PHE A 89 -7.38 -7.35 -3.26
N TRP A 90 -8.00 -8.03 -2.30
CA TRP A 90 -7.30 -8.84 -1.31
C TRP A 90 -6.99 -10.23 -1.86
N ASN A 91 -5.71 -10.62 -1.83
CA ASN A 91 -5.29 -11.97 -2.19
C ASN A 91 -4.81 -12.70 -0.92
N PRO A 92 -5.54 -13.72 -0.42
CA PRO A 92 -5.16 -14.42 0.80
C PRO A 92 -3.87 -15.26 0.66
N ASN A 93 -3.44 -15.52 -0.57
CA ASN A 93 -2.25 -16.30 -0.88
C ASN A 93 -1.01 -15.43 -1.15
N GLU A 94 -1.04 -14.14 -0.78
CA GLU A 94 0.03 -13.20 -1.10
C GLU A 94 0.40 -12.34 0.11
N ASN A 95 1.68 -12.39 0.49
CA ASN A 95 2.20 -11.66 1.64
C ASN A 95 2.43 -10.18 1.34
N ILE A 96 2.81 -9.83 0.12
CA ILE A 96 3.17 -8.46 -0.27
C ILE A 96 1.89 -7.63 -0.46
N LEU A 97 1.72 -6.62 0.40
CA LEU A 97 0.59 -5.70 0.35
C LEU A 97 0.89 -4.44 -0.45
N TYR A 98 2.15 -4.00 -0.45
CA TYR A 98 2.55 -2.77 -1.10
C TYR A 98 4.05 -2.76 -1.48
N ILE A 99 4.36 -2.21 -2.64
CA ILE A 99 5.70 -1.91 -3.15
C ILE A 99 5.72 -0.41 -3.46
N GLY A 100 6.70 0.32 -2.94
CA GLY A 100 6.79 1.75 -3.15
C GLY A 100 8.22 2.26 -3.26
N GLU A 101 8.33 3.53 -3.62
CA GLU A 101 9.62 4.22 -3.74
C GLU A 101 9.67 5.55 -3.01
N SER A 102 10.90 6.01 -2.86
CA SER A 102 11.30 7.33 -2.41
C SER A 102 12.48 7.80 -3.25
N SER A 103 12.23 8.74 -4.16
CA SER A 103 13.24 9.33 -5.06
C SER A 103 13.55 10.80 -4.75
N SER A 104 12.80 11.43 -3.84
CA SER A 104 13.00 12.85 -3.52
C SER A 104 14.11 13.05 -2.49
N PRO A 105 15.11 13.92 -2.75
CA PRO A 105 16.15 14.27 -1.78
C PRO A 105 15.62 14.82 -0.46
N THR A 106 14.44 15.45 -0.47
CA THR A 106 13.81 16.03 0.73
C THR A 106 12.79 15.10 1.37
N ASN A 107 12.57 13.91 0.81
CA ASN A 107 11.63 12.92 1.31
C ASN A 107 12.19 11.50 1.26
N PRO A 108 13.31 11.21 1.96
CA PRO A 108 13.97 9.89 1.95
C PRO A 108 13.06 8.77 2.48
N LEU A 109 13.50 7.51 2.32
CA LEU A 109 12.74 6.32 2.69
C LEU A 109 12.12 6.40 4.08
N GLN A 110 12.91 6.75 5.11
CA GLN A 110 12.36 6.86 6.47
C GLN A 110 11.23 7.87 6.59
N LYS A 111 11.32 9.01 5.88
CA LYS A 111 10.31 10.07 5.92
C LYS A 111 9.08 9.66 5.12
N ARG A 112 9.27 9.03 3.95
CA ARG A 112 8.21 8.47 3.11
C ARG A 112 7.43 7.36 3.83
N ILE A 113 8.12 6.47 4.53
CA ILE A 113 7.49 5.40 5.30
C ILE A 113 6.78 5.98 6.54
N LYS A 114 7.42 6.90 7.27
CA LYS A 114 6.80 7.59 8.43
C LYS A 114 5.51 8.33 8.06
N GLN A 115 5.43 8.86 6.85
CA GLN A 115 4.21 9.50 6.35
C GLN A 115 3.01 8.53 6.28
N PHE A 116 3.20 7.21 6.06
CA PHE A 116 2.11 6.23 6.21
C PHE A 116 1.58 6.19 7.64
N TYR A 117 2.50 6.14 8.62
CA TYR A 117 2.17 6.06 10.03
C TYR A 117 1.38 7.30 10.46
N SER A 118 1.89 8.48 10.12
CA SER A 118 1.29 9.74 10.54
C SER A 118 -0.01 10.07 9.80
N HIS A 119 -0.24 9.57 8.57
CA HIS A 119 -1.27 10.08 7.65
C HIS A 119 -2.67 10.26 8.28
N LYS A 120 -3.55 9.27 8.43
CA LYS A 120 -4.98 9.40 8.86
C LYS A 120 -5.92 9.56 7.67
N VAL A 121 -6.81 8.59 7.59
CA VAL A 121 -7.84 8.45 6.54
C VAL A 121 -8.77 9.66 6.53
N GLY A 122 -9.26 10.04 5.36
CA GLY A 122 -10.10 11.24 5.21
C GLY A 122 -9.33 12.56 5.08
N GLN A 123 -7.99 12.57 5.16
CA GLN A 123 -7.16 13.76 4.93
C GLN A 123 -6.56 13.78 3.51
N LYS A 124 -6.17 14.96 3.01
CA LYS A 124 -5.75 15.15 1.59
C LYS A 124 -4.38 14.57 1.20
N GLY A 125 -3.50 14.22 2.13
CA GLY A 125 -2.18 13.70 1.77
C GLY A 125 -1.27 13.42 2.96
N PRO A 126 -0.04 12.90 2.75
CA PRO A 126 0.71 12.79 1.49
C PRO A 126 0.71 11.39 0.81
N HIS A 127 -0.12 10.45 1.27
CA HIS A 127 -0.15 9.07 0.77
C HIS A 127 -1.57 8.61 0.43
N THR A 128 -2.11 9.11 -0.68
CA THR A 128 -3.39 8.63 -1.22
C THR A 128 -3.27 7.24 -1.84
N GLY A 129 -2.09 6.85 -2.35
CA GLY A 129 -1.91 5.55 -3.02
C GLY A 129 -2.07 4.34 -2.12
N GLY A 130 -1.49 4.36 -0.91
CA GLY A 130 -1.51 3.22 0.02
C GLY A 130 -2.37 3.43 1.27
N TYR A 131 -3.35 4.34 1.22
CA TYR A 131 -4.21 4.61 2.39
C TYR A 131 -5.08 3.40 2.78
N TRP A 132 -5.32 2.46 1.85
CA TRP A 132 -6.06 1.21 2.12
C TRP A 132 -5.41 0.37 3.21
N LEU A 133 -4.08 0.39 3.31
CA LEU A 133 -3.36 -0.30 4.38
C LEU A 133 -3.84 0.16 5.75
N LYS A 134 -4.12 1.46 5.92
CA LYS A 134 -4.56 2.01 7.21
C LYS A 134 -5.92 1.48 7.64
N LEU A 135 -6.73 0.99 6.71
CA LEU A 135 -8.03 0.42 7.02
C LEU A 135 -7.91 -1.00 7.60
N LEU A 136 -6.80 -1.71 7.38
CA LEU A 136 -6.65 -3.10 7.80
C LEU A 136 -6.65 -3.23 9.32
N SER A 137 -7.43 -4.17 9.86
CA SER A 137 -7.37 -4.52 11.29
C SER A 137 -6.02 -5.14 11.69
N CYS A 138 -5.36 -5.84 10.77
CA CYS A 138 -4.06 -6.50 10.97
C CYS A 138 -2.86 -5.57 10.71
N LEU A 139 -3.05 -4.24 10.69
CA LEU A 139 -1.98 -3.30 10.33
C LEU A 139 -0.72 -3.44 11.20
N ASN A 140 -0.87 -3.78 12.48
CA ASN A 140 0.25 -3.97 13.40
C ASN A 140 1.10 -5.22 13.08
N ASN A 141 0.61 -6.13 12.23
CA ASN A 141 1.33 -7.31 11.75
C ASN A 141 2.10 -7.04 10.45
N VAL A 142 1.95 -5.86 9.86
CA VAL A 142 2.67 -5.49 8.63
C VAL A 142 4.13 -5.24 8.96
N SER A 143 5.01 -5.93 8.23
CA SER A 143 6.45 -5.74 8.24
C SER A 143 6.88 -4.82 7.12
N VAL A 144 7.92 -4.03 7.38
CA VAL A 144 8.56 -3.13 6.44
C VAL A 144 9.94 -3.68 6.07
N TYR A 145 10.16 -3.77 4.77
CA TYR A 145 11.46 -4.06 4.16
C TYR A 145 11.83 -2.90 3.25
N TYR A 146 13.11 -2.52 3.20
CA TYR A 146 13.55 -1.45 2.31
C TYR A 146 15.00 -1.62 1.88
N ALA A 147 15.35 -1.08 0.72
CA ALA A 147 16.72 -1.04 0.23
C ALA A 147 17.01 0.30 -0.43
N GLN A 148 18.25 0.77 -0.29
CA GLN A 148 18.74 1.87 -1.13
C GLN A 148 18.73 1.42 -2.59
N ALA A 149 18.29 2.30 -3.50
CA ALA A 149 18.30 2.01 -4.92
C ALA A 149 18.74 3.24 -5.71
N GLN A 150 19.50 3.01 -6.78
CA GLN A 150 19.70 4.00 -7.83
C GLN A 150 18.42 4.04 -8.69
N ASN A 151 17.99 5.24 -9.09
CA ASN A 151 16.74 5.45 -9.83
C ASN A 151 15.50 4.75 -9.21
N PRO A 152 15.11 5.05 -7.96
CA PRO A 152 14.07 4.31 -7.22
C PRO A 152 12.73 4.18 -7.96
N ARG A 153 12.34 5.19 -8.73
CA ARG A 153 11.11 5.18 -9.54
C ARG A 153 11.12 4.10 -10.62
N GLU A 154 12.27 3.93 -11.30
CA GLU A 154 12.42 2.89 -12.31
C GLU A 154 12.44 1.50 -11.66
N VAL A 155 13.12 1.39 -10.51
CA VAL A 155 13.20 0.14 -9.74
C VAL A 155 11.83 -0.28 -9.21
N GLU A 156 11.02 0.63 -8.63
CA GLU A 156 9.65 0.31 -8.17
C GLU A 156 8.77 -0.15 -9.33
N PHE A 157 8.83 0.54 -10.47
CA PHE A 157 8.08 0.12 -11.65
C PHE A 157 8.46 -1.31 -12.06
N LYS A 158 9.76 -1.61 -12.19
CA LYS A 158 10.22 -2.96 -12.57
C LYS A 158 9.89 -4.01 -11.51
N MET A 159 9.98 -3.69 -10.22
CA MET A 159 9.56 -4.58 -9.13
C MET A 159 8.06 -4.89 -9.22
N LEU A 160 7.21 -3.91 -9.52
CA LEU A 160 5.78 -4.15 -9.73
C LEU A 160 5.53 -5.08 -10.92
N MET A 161 6.24 -4.90 -12.04
CA MET A 161 6.07 -5.79 -13.20
C MET A 161 6.55 -7.20 -12.88
N LYS A 162 7.72 -7.33 -12.23
CA LYS A 162 8.25 -8.63 -11.82
C LYS A 162 7.33 -9.35 -10.83
N PHE A 163 6.75 -8.62 -9.87
CA PHE A 163 5.75 -9.17 -8.96
C PHE A 163 4.55 -9.76 -9.71
N VAL A 164 4.06 -9.05 -10.73
CA VAL A 164 2.97 -9.55 -11.59
C VAL A 164 3.38 -10.81 -12.34
N GLU A 165 4.58 -10.86 -12.93
CA GLU A 165 5.08 -12.05 -13.62
C GLU A 165 5.18 -13.25 -12.67
N LEU A 166 5.79 -13.07 -11.49
CA LEU A 166 5.98 -14.14 -10.51
C LEU A 166 4.65 -14.63 -9.92
N SER A 167 3.71 -13.72 -9.65
CA SER A 167 2.39 -14.08 -9.09
C SER A 167 1.48 -14.79 -10.10
N THR A 168 1.64 -14.52 -11.40
CA THR A 168 0.81 -15.12 -12.46
C THR A 168 1.47 -16.30 -13.17
N GLY A 169 2.80 -16.41 -13.09
CA GLY A 169 3.58 -17.36 -13.88
C GLY A 169 3.60 -17.05 -15.39
N LYS A 170 3.21 -15.84 -15.79
CA LYS A 170 3.12 -15.40 -17.20
C LYS A 170 4.07 -14.25 -17.46
N SER A 171 4.49 -14.09 -18.72
CA SER A 171 5.23 -12.89 -19.09
C SER A 171 4.33 -11.67 -18.98
N PHE A 172 4.90 -10.53 -18.57
CA PHE A 172 4.15 -9.27 -18.52
C PHE A 172 3.45 -8.91 -19.84
N TYR A 173 4.05 -9.27 -20.98
CA TYR A 173 3.50 -9.01 -22.31
C TYR A 173 2.26 -9.85 -22.65
N GLU A 174 1.99 -10.93 -21.89
CA GLU A 174 0.85 -11.84 -22.09
C GLU A 174 -0.32 -11.51 -21.17
N ILE A 175 -0.16 -10.55 -20.26
CA ILE A 175 -1.13 -10.25 -19.22
C ILE A 175 -2.02 -9.11 -19.67
N GLU A 176 -3.26 -9.45 -20.00
CA GLU A 176 -4.31 -8.47 -20.17
C GLU A 176 -4.61 -7.80 -18.80
N ASN A 177 -4.57 -6.47 -18.78
CA ASN A 177 -4.89 -5.65 -17.60
C ASN A 177 -4.11 -6.05 -16.34
N PHE A 178 -2.78 -5.93 -16.39
CA PHE A 178 -1.85 -6.23 -15.28
C PHE A 178 -2.23 -5.60 -13.94
N ALA A 179 -2.99 -4.49 -13.93
CA ALA A 179 -3.45 -3.81 -12.73
C ALA A 179 -4.29 -4.71 -11.79
N ASN A 180 -4.86 -5.79 -12.32
CA ASN A 180 -5.59 -6.80 -11.54
C ASN A 180 -4.69 -7.69 -10.69
N TYR A 181 -3.40 -7.73 -10.98
CA TYR A 181 -2.41 -8.58 -10.32
C TYR A 181 -1.42 -7.76 -9.48
N LEU A 182 -1.66 -6.46 -9.31
CA LEU A 182 -0.84 -5.63 -8.42
C LEU A 182 -1.09 -5.99 -6.94
N PRO A 183 -0.12 -5.72 -6.05
CA PRO A 183 -0.33 -5.85 -4.62
C PRO A 183 -1.55 -5.07 -4.14
N PHE A 184 -2.17 -5.52 -3.04
CA PHE A 184 -3.42 -4.99 -2.49
C PHE A 184 -3.52 -3.46 -2.53
N ALA A 185 -2.50 -2.76 -2.02
CA ALA A 185 -2.50 -1.31 -1.91
C ALA A 185 -1.73 -0.60 -3.05
N ASN A 186 -1.24 -1.32 -4.05
CA ASN A 186 -0.60 -0.76 -5.25
C ASN A 186 -1.56 -0.48 -6.39
N VAL A 187 -2.81 -0.90 -6.26
CA VAL A 187 -3.89 -0.51 -7.17
C VAL A 187 -4.12 1.00 -7.02
N LYS A 188 -3.26 1.80 -7.68
CA LYS A 188 -3.30 3.26 -7.57
C LYS A 188 -4.62 3.77 -8.10
N LEU A 189 -4.96 4.97 -7.62
CA LEU A 189 -6.00 5.82 -8.19
C LEU A 189 -5.81 6.13 -9.70
N ASP A 190 -4.60 5.94 -10.24
CA ASP A 190 -4.18 6.40 -11.58
C ASP A 190 -3.69 5.30 -12.54
N VAL A 191 -3.74 4.01 -12.16
CA VAL A 191 -3.58 2.92 -13.15
C VAL A 191 -4.98 2.51 -13.60
N SER A 192 -5.12 2.18 -14.89
CA SER A 192 -6.33 1.90 -15.71
C SER A 192 -7.49 1.08 -15.09
N LYS A 193 -7.39 0.58 -13.86
CA LYS A 193 -8.52 0.08 -13.10
C LYS A 193 -9.28 1.27 -12.52
N LYS A 194 -10.35 1.70 -13.20
CA LYS A 194 -11.32 2.66 -12.66
C LYS A 194 -11.73 2.21 -11.25
N HIS A 195 -11.26 2.92 -10.22
CA HIS A 195 -11.76 2.71 -8.87
C HIS A 195 -12.90 3.71 -8.64
N PHE A 196 -13.94 3.27 -7.96
CA PHE A 196 -15.17 4.05 -7.81
C PHE A 196 -15.31 4.71 -6.44
N LEU A 197 -14.21 4.72 -5.68
CA LEU A 197 -14.10 5.39 -4.41
C LEU A 197 -13.82 6.89 -4.60
N THR A 198 -14.82 7.72 -4.32
CA THR A 198 -14.76 9.17 -4.53
C THR A 198 -15.08 9.93 -3.25
N LYS A 199 -14.75 11.23 -3.21
CA LYS A 199 -14.99 12.11 -2.04
C LYS A 199 -14.40 11.55 -0.73
N HIS A 200 -13.31 10.79 -0.85
CA HIS A 200 -12.68 10.05 0.24
C HIS A 200 -11.81 10.90 1.17
N THR A 201 -11.74 12.21 0.90
CA THR A 201 -11.04 13.20 1.72
C THR A 201 -12.00 14.33 2.08
N ASN A 202 -11.81 14.93 3.24
CA ASN A 202 -12.54 16.12 3.66
C ASN A 202 -12.35 17.25 2.63
N ARG A 203 -13.47 17.71 2.03
CA ARG A 203 -13.45 18.81 1.05
C ARG A 203 -13.35 20.19 1.73
N ASN A 204 -13.64 20.33 3.02
CA ASN A 204 -13.89 21.62 3.68
C ASN A 204 -13.18 21.81 5.05
N LYS A 205 -11.86 21.70 5.10
CA LYS A 205 -11.04 22.43 6.10
C LYS A 205 -9.93 23.20 5.38
N ARG A 206 -10.30 24.25 4.65
CA ARG A 206 -9.37 25.39 4.53
C ARG A 206 -9.19 25.88 5.96
N VAL A 207 -7.97 25.78 6.47
CA VAL A 207 -7.56 26.38 7.73
C VAL A 207 -8.11 27.81 7.75
N GLN A 208 -9.11 28.09 8.58
CA GLN A 208 -9.30 29.45 9.07
C GLN A 208 -8.01 29.75 9.80
N LYS A 209 -7.10 30.48 9.13
CA LYS A 209 -6.01 31.15 9.82
C LYS A 209 -6.71 32.15 10.75
N SER A 210 -6.77 31.82 12.04
CA SER A 210 -7.00 32.81 13.08
C SER A 210 -5.96 33.92 12.87
N LYS A 211 -6.45 35.12 12.55
CA LYS A 211 -5.68 36.35 12.68
C LYS A 211 -5.55 36.70 14.15
#